data_AF-A0A0B2VL84-F1
#
_entry.id   AF-A0A0B2VL84-F1
#
_cell.length_a   1.000
_cell.length_b   1.000
_cell.length_c   1.000
_cell.angle_alpha   90.00
_cell.angle_beta   90.00
_cell.angle_gamma   90.00
#
_symmetry.space_group_name_H-M   'P 1'
#
loop_
_entity.id
_entity.type
_entity.pdbx_description
1 polymer ?
#
loop_
_entity_poly.entity_id
_entity_poly.type
_entity_poly.pdbx_seq_one_letter_code
_entity_poly.pdbx_strand_id
1 'polypeptide(L)'
;MCGFVERFGTRRSRLRGRASVMSSSSLCSNHDLNCDSDQDQFLSDDLVTDIERFAAYAERLRRSLDSSTSVPEGESMCVSVHSALSMVSQSVRDLLVRYPIFKTSQVLLPASQLVHSVKELNFDNSNVDASRTLSCLEKLEVAVGNTLKQSL
;
A
#
# COMPACT_ATOMS: atom_id res chain seq x y z
N MET A 1 15.51 4.13 -2.38
CA MET A 1 14.06 3.89 -2.31
C MET A 1 13.48 4.46 -1.00
N CYS A 2 13.92 5.65 -0.54
CA CYS A 2 13.48 6.25 0.73
C CYS A 2 12.17 7.05 0.66
N GLY A 3 11.64 7.33 -0.53
CA GLY A 3 10.54 8.28 -0.68
C GLY A 3 9.14 7.75 -0.37
N PHE A 4 8.94 6.43 -0.27
CA PHE A 4 7.59 5.88 -0.09
C PHE A 4 7.10 6.01 1.35
N VAL A 5 7.95 5.79 2.36
CA VAL A 5 7.61 5.97 3.78
C VAL A 5 7.68 7.44 4.19
N GLU A 6 8.67 8.19 3.70
CA GLU A 6 8.85 9.63 4.02
C GLU A 6 7.67 10.49 3.54
N ARG A 7 6.97 10.08 2.48
CA ARG A 7 5.75 10.75 2.00
C ARG A 7 4.55 10.59 2.96
N PHE A 8 4.62 9.65 3.91
CA PHE A 8 3.56 9.37 4.88
C PHE A 8 4.00 9.61 6.33
N GLY A 9 5.30 9.59 6.64
CA GLY A 9 5.86 9.79 7.97
C GLY A 9 6.67 11.08 8.11
N THR A 10 6.02 12.25 8.21
CA THR A 10 6.64 13.44 8.85
C THR A 10 5.56 14.37 9.45
N ARG A 11 5.32 14.23 10.76
CA ARG A 11 4.54 15.17 11.60
C ARG A 11 5.28 16.52 11.72
N ARG A 12 4.54 17.62 11.91
CA ARG A 12 5.05 18.76 12.70
C ARG A 12 3.97 19.36 13.58
N SER A 13 3.97 18.87 14.81
CA SER A 13 3.41 19.49 16.00
C SER A 13 3.86 20.95 16.10
N ARG A 14 2.92 21.88 16.31
CA ARG A 14 3.18 23.17 16.95
C ARG A 14 2.26 23.31 18.14
N LEU A 15 2.77 22.91 19.31
CA LEU A 15 2.25 23.37 20.60
C LEU A 15 2.52 24.88 20.71
N ARG A 16 1.47 25.68 20.95
CA ARG A 16 1.62 26.94 21.69
C ARG A 16 0.30 27.37 22.36
N GLY A 17 0.20 27.09 23.67
CA GLY A 17 -0.26 28.08 24.66
C GLY A 17 -1.73 28.10 25.12
N ARG A 18 -1.97 27.50 26.30
CA ARG A 18 -2.76 27.97 27.48
C ARG A 18 -3.94 28.95 27.28
N ALA A 19 -5.14 28.57 27.75
CA ALA A 19 -5.73 29.04 29.02
C ALA A 19 -7.13 28.44 29.29
N SER A 20 -7.41 28.23 30.58
CA SER A 20 -8.53 27.53 31.22
C SER A 20 -9.89 28.24 31.16
N VAL A 21 -10.99 27.47 31.20
CA VAL A 21 -12.23 27.80 31.96
C VAL A 21 -12.97 26.51 32.37
N MET A 22 -13.45 26.49 33.61
CA MET A 22 -14.09 25.37 34.32
C MET A 22 -15.56 25.13 33.92
N SER A 23 -16.00 23.89 34.17
CA SER A 23 -17.23 23.47 34.88
C SER A 23 -18.28 22.62 34.13
N SER A 24 -18.33 21.36 34.58
CA SER A 24 -19.50 20.58 35.00
C SER A 24 -20.48 20.02 33.95
N SER A 25 -20.57 18.68 33.85
CA SER A 25 -21.70 17.86 34.37
C SER A 25 -21.55 16.34 34.11
N SER A 26 -21.54 15.58 35.22
CA SER A 26 -22.09 14.23 35.53
C SER A 26 -22.06 13.04 34.54
N LEU A 27 -21.23 12.05 34.92
CA LEU A 27 -21.46 10.59 35.06
C LEU A 27 -22.47 9.86 34.14
N CYS A 28 -21.96 8.99 33.25
CA CYS A 28 -22.50 7.65 33.09
C CYS A 28 -21.49 6.64 32.48
N SER A 29 -21.19 5.62 33.30
CA SER A 29 -20.77 4.25 32.98
C SER A 29 -19.36 3.96 32.46
N ASN A 30 -18.60 3.33 33.36
CA ASN A 30 -17.35 2.60 33.15
C ASN A 30 -17.40 1.72 31.89
N HIS A 31 -16.55 2.04 30.92
CA HIS A 31 -15.85 1.01 30.16
C HIS A 31 -14.36 1.27 30.35
N ASP A 32 -13.77 0.53 31.29
CA ASP A 32 -12.34 0.49 31.54
C ASP A 32 -11.67 -0.22 30.36
N LEU A 33 -11.46 0.52 29.29
CA LEU A 33 -10.35 0.25 28.39
C LEU A 33 -9.28 1.24 28.78
N ASN A 34 -8.53 0.89 29.82
CA ASN A 34 -7.15 1.30 29.95
C ASN A 34 -6.41 0.99 28.63
N CYS A 35 -6.48 1.92 27.69
CA CYS A 35 -5.49 2.08 26.64
C CYS A 35 -4.73 3.36 26.99
N ASP A 36 -4.12 3.35 28.18
CA ASP A 36 -2.89 4.11 28.43
C ASP A 36 -1.83 3.50 27.51
N SER A 37 -1.89 3.93 26.27
CA SER A 37 -0.84 3.75 25.30
C SER A 37 -0.60 5.12 24.71
N ASP A 38 0.20 5.89 25.45
CA ASP A 38 1.22 6.80 24.92
C ASP A 38 2.22 6.06 23.97
N GLN A 39 1.76 5.02 23.27
CA GLN A 39 2.41 4.48 22.09
C GLN A 39 2.14 5.50 20.99
N ASP A 40 3.05 6.47 20.95
CA ASP A 40 3.53 7.06 19.71
C ASP A 40 3.09 6.20 18.51
N GLN A 41 2.16 6.71 17.70
CA GLN A 41 1.46 6.01 16.60
C GLN A 41 2.44 5.61 15.48
N PHE A 42 3.44 4.81 15.82
CA PHE A 42 4.38 4.22 14.90
C PHE A 42 3.73 2.96 14.37
N LEU A 43 3.57 2.92 13.05
CA LEU A 43 3.36 1.68 12.33
C LEU A 43 4.42 0.68 12.79
N SER A 44 4.04 -0.57 13.11
CA SER A 44 5.02 -1.59 13.46
C SER A 44 6.10 -1.68 12.36
N ASP A 45 7.36 -1.83 12.74
CA ASP A 45 8.49 -2.00 11.80
C ASP A 45 8.22 -3.11 10.77
N ASP A 46 7.55 -4.19 11.18
CA ASP A 46 7.11 -5.28 10.30
C ASP A 46 6.13 -4.79 9.21
N LEU A 47 5.17 -3.94 9.58
CA LEU A 47 4.20 -3.37 8.65
C LEU A 47 4.89 -2.44 7.65
N VAL A 48 5.79 -1.58 8.13
CA VAL A 48 6.59 -0.70 7.27
C VAL A 48 7.39 -1.53 6.27
N THR A 49 8.09 -2.56 6.75
CA THR A 49 8.87 -3.48 5.91
C THR A 49 8.01 -4.18 4.86
N ASP A 50 6.81 -4.64 5.23
CA ASP A 50 5.89 -5.29 4.29
C ASP A 50 5.35 -4.32 3.22
N ILE A 51 5.08 -3.07 3.59
CA ILE A 51 4.66 -2.02 2.65
C ILE A 51 5.80 -1.65 1.70
N GLU A 52 7.02 -1.51 2.21
CA GLU A 52 8.21 -1.25 1.39
C GLU A 52 8.46 -2.39 0.41
N ARG A 53 8.31 -3.64 0.87
CA ARG A 53 8.39 -4.83 0.01
C ARG A 53 7.32 -4.81 -1.07
N PHE A 54 6.07 -4.49 -0.73
CA PHE A 54 4.99 -4.33 -1.70
C PHE A 54 5.32 -3.24 -2.73
N ALA A 55 5.77 -2.06 -2.30
CA ALA A 55 6.13 -0.96 -3.18
C ALA A 55 7.30 -1.32 -4.11
N ALA A 56 8.30 -2.04 -3.60
CA ALA A 56 9.41 -2.53 -4.41
C ALA A 56 8.94 -3.52 -5.51
N TYR A 57 7.99 -4.39 -5.20
CA TYR A 57 7.41 -5.29 -6.20
C TYR A 57 6.51 -4.57 -7.20
N ALA A 58 5.74 -3.57 -6.75
CA ALA A 58 4.93 -2.73 -7.63
C ALA A 58 5.81 -2.01 -8.66
N GLU A 59 6.89 -1.37 -8.19
CA GLU A 59 7.85 -0.71 -9.07
C GLU A 59 8.53 -1.70 -10.03
N ARG A 60 8.82 -2.92 -9.58
CA ARG A 60 9.36 -3.98 -10.44
C ARG A 60 8.37 -4.38 -11.53
N LEU A 61 7.08 -4.53 -11.21
CA LEU A 61 6.03 -4.80 -12.20
C LEU A 61 5.94 -3.65 -13.20
N ARG A 62 5.96 -2.40 -12.70
CA ARG A 62 5.91 -1.20 -13.50
C ARG A 62 7.06 -1.11 -14.50
N ARG A 63 8.29 -1.41 -14.07
CA ARG A 63 9.46 -1.51 -14.97
C ARG A 63 9.30 -2.64 -15.98
N SER A 64 8.82 -3.80 -15.56
CA SER A 64 8.62 -4.95 -16.46
C SER A 64 7.59 -4.68 -17.56
N LEU A 65 6.67 -3.75 -17.32
CA LEU A 65 5.68 -3.28 -18.28
C LEU A 65 6.19 -2.12 -19.15
N ASP A 66 7.31 -1.49 -18.78
CA ASP A 66 7.90 -0.39 -19.52
C ASP A 66 8.75 -0.94 -20.67
N SER A 67 8.33 -0.68 -21.90
CA SER A 67 9.01 -1.13 -23.13
C SER A 67 10.45 -0.62 -23.26
N SER A 68 10.83 0.37 -22.44
CA SER A 68 12.17 0.97 -22.40
C SER A 68 13.15 0.17 -21.53
N THR A 69 12.67 -0.76 -20.69
CA THR A 69 13.55 -1.59 -19.87
C THR A 69 14.12 -2.74 -20.70
N SER A 70 15.44 -2.91 -20.69
CA SER A 70 16.05 -4.10 -21.32
C SER A 70 15.65 -5.32 -20.50
N VAL A 71 14.92 -6.26 -21.12
CA VAL A 71 14.69 -7.58 -20.52
C VAL A 71 16.05 -8.31 -20.51
N PRO A 72 16.47 -8.91 -19.38
CA PRO A 72 17.72 -9.67 -19.34
C PRO A 72 17.73 -10.75 -20.42
N GLU A 73 18.91 -10.94 -21.05
CA GLU A 73 19.10 -11.85 -22.19
C GLU A 73 18.50 -13.24 -21.90
N GLY A 74 17.42 -13.58 -22.62
CA GLY A 74 16.80 -14.91 -22.57
C GLY A 74 15.41 -14.98 -21.91
N GLU A 75 14.93 -13.96 -21.21
CA GLU A 75 13.56 -13.92 -20.70
C GLU A 75 12.61 -13.18 -21.66
N SER A 76 11.38 -13.67 -21.79
CA SER A 76 10.33 -12.93 -22.47
C SER A 76 9.70 -11.92 -21.52
N MET A 77 9.24 -10.79 -22.05
CA MET A 77 8.51 -9.76 -21.29
C MET A 77 7.34 -10.37 -20.50
N CYS A 78 6.64 -11.35 -21.09
CA CYS A 78 5.59 -12.12 -20.44
C CYS A 78 6.05 -12.78 -19.13
N VAL A 79 7.18 -13.49 -19.15
CA VAL A 79 7.72 -14.16 -17.95
C VAL A 79 8.09 -13.14 -16.87
N SER A 80 8.72 -12.03 -17.26
CA SER A 80 9.11 -10.96 -16.33
C SER A 80 7.89 -10.31 -15.66
N VAL A 81 6.87 -9.96 -16.45
CA VAL A 81 5.61 -9.36 -15.97
C VAL A 81 4.86 -10.33 -15.05
N HIS A 82 4.74 -11.61 -15.43
CA HIS A 82 4.06 -12.62 -14.61
C HIS A 82 4.78 -12.89 -13.29
N SER A 83 6.12 -12.94 -13.30
CA SER A 83 6.93 -13.06 -12.10
C SER A 83 6.74 -11.87 -11.17
N ALA A 84 6.82 -10.65 -11.69
CA ALA A 84 6.61 -9.43 -10.93
C ALA A 84 5.19 -9.34 -10.34
N LEU A 85 4.15 -9.66 -11.13
CA LEU A 85 2.77 -9.71 -10.65
C LEU A 85 2.61 -10.73 -9.53
N SER A 86 3.23 -11.90 -9.65
CA SER A 86 3.14 -12.95 -8.62
C SER A 86 3.71 -12.46 -7.29
N MET A 87 4.83 -11.72 -7.31
CA MET A 87 5.40 -11.09 -6.12
C MET A 87 4.50 -10.00 -5.53
N VAL A 88 3.93 -9.11 -6.37
CA VAL A 88 2.96 -8.09 -5.92
C VAL A 88 1.74 -8.76 -5.27
N SER A 89 1.16 -9.74 -5.95
CA SER A 89 -0.02 -10.46 -5.49
C SER A 89 0.24 -11.22 -4.19
N GLN A 90 1.43 -11.83 -4.05
CA GLN A 90 1.84 -12.48 -2.81
C GLN A 90 1.97 -11.47 -1.67
N SER A 91 2.63 -10.34 -1.91
CA SER A 91 2.82 -9.31 -0.90
C SER A 91 1.50 -8.68 -0.44
N VAL A 92 0.55 -8.47 -1.36
CA VAL A 92 -0.79 -7.99 -1.01
C VAL A 92 -1.54 -9.03 -0.19
N ARG A 93 -1.49 -10.31 -0.57
CA ARG A 93 -2.10 -11.39 0.23
C ARG A 93 -1.51 -11.46 1.63
N ASP A 94 -0.20 -11.36 1.76
CA ASP A 94 0.49 -11.32 3.04
C ASP A 94 0.00 -10.13 3.87
N LEU A 95 -0.08 -8.92 3.29
CA LEU A 95 -0.63 -7.74 3.96
C LEU A 95 -2.08 -7.96 4.43
N LEU A 96 -2.92 -8.56 3.60
CA LEU A 96 -4.32 -8.86 3.92
C LEU A 96 -4.47 -9.91 5.03
N VAL A 97 -3.58 -10.91 5.06
CA VAL A 97 -3.61 -11.98 6.08
C VAL A 97 -3.08 -11.47 7.41
N ARG A 98 -1.96 -10.74 7.39
CA ARG A 98 -1.26 -10.26 8.59
C ARG A 98 -1.95 -9.05 9.20
N TYR A 99 -2.55 -8.17 8.39
CA TYR A 99 -3.17 -6.93 8.85
C TYR A 99 -4.61 -6.79 8.35
N PRO A 100 -5.62 -6.93 9.23
CA PRO A 100 -7.02 -6.86 8.84
C PRO A 100 -7.45 -5.48 8.33
N ILE A 101 -6.69 -4.41 8.66
CA ILE A 101 -6.93 -3.05 8.17
C ILE A 101 -6.95 -2.95 6.64
N PHE A 102 -6.22 -3.82 5.94
CA PHE A 102 -6.19 -3.83 4.46
C PHE A 102 -7.31 -4.66 3.84
N LYS A 103 -8.10 -5.42 4.61
CA LYS A 103 -9.25 -6.19 4.09
C LYS A 103 -10.44 -5.28 3.75
N THR A 104 -10.18 -4.22 2.99
CA THR A 104 -11.16 -3.27 2.51
C THR A 104 -11.44 -3.53 1.04
N SER A 105 -12.66 -3.27 0.60
CA SER A 105 -13.02 -3.33 -0.82
C SER A 105 -12.15 -2.41 -1.68
N GLN A 106 -11.61 -1.34 -1.09
CA GLN A 106 -10.72 -0.38 -1.76
C GLN A 106 -9.36 -0.97 -2.13
N VAL A 107 -8.85 -1.96 -1.38
CA VAL A 107 -7.59 -2.66 -1.68
C VAL A 107 -7.85 -3.95 -2.46
N LEU A 108 -8.89 -4.70 -2.08
CA LEU A 108 -9.23 -5.98 -2.70
C LEU A 108 -9.65 -5.85 -4.17
N LEU A 109 -10.42 -4.81 -4.49
CA LEU A 109 -10.91 -4.58 -5.85
C LEU A 109 -9.77 -4.29 -6.84
N PRO A 110 -8.88 -3.29 -6.63
CA PRO A 110 -7.77 -3.04 -7.54
C PRO A 110 -6.75 -4.18 -7.56
N ALA A 111 -6.56 -4.91 -6.44
CA ALA A 111 -5.71 -6.10 -6.43
C ALA A 111 -6.23 -7.19 -7.38
N SER A 112 -7.54 -7.47 -7.35
CA SER A 112 -8.17 -8.41 -8.28
C SER A 112 -8.08 -7.90 -9.73
N GLN A 113 -8.44 -6.62 -9.96
CA GLN A 113 -8.37 -6.01 -11.28
C GLN A 113 -6.96 -6.01 -11.87
N LEU A 114 -5.92 -5.86 -11.05
CA LEU A 114 -4.53 -5.93 -11.48
C LEU A 114 -4.19 -7.32 -12.04
N VAL A 115 -4.56 -8.39 -11.34
CA VAL A 115 -4.34 -9.76 -11.78
C VAL A 115 -5.07 -10.05 -13.09
N HIS A 116 -6.32 -9.60 -13.21
CA HIS A 116 -7.09 -9.72 -14.44
C HIS A 116 -6.46 -8.92 -15.59
N SER A 117 -6.05 -7.67 -15.33
CA SER A 117 -5.46 -6.79 -16.35
C SER A 117 -4.17 -7.38 -16.93
N VAL A 118 -3.30 -7.96 -16.10
CA VAL A 118 -2.08 -8.64 -16.59
C VAL A 118 -2.41 -9.86 -17.44
N LYS A 119 -3.42 -10.65 -17.06
CA LYS A 119 -3.84 -11.82 -17.84
C LYS A 119 -4.41 -11.45 -19.20
N GLU A 120 -4.98 -10.26 -19.34
CA GLU A 120 -5.51 -9.73 -20.60
C GLU A 120 -4.46 -9.01 -21.46
N LEU A 121 -3.20 -8.92 -21.00
CA LEU A 121 -2.13 -8.33 -21.80
C LEU A 121 -1.84 -9.20 -23.02
N ASN A 122 -1.80 -8.56 -24.18
CA ASN A 122 -1.46 -9.22 -25.43
C ASN A 122 0.05 -9.11 -25.68
N PHE A 123 0.79 -10.14 -25.31
CA PHE A 123 2.25 -10.21 -25.49
C PHE A 123 2.68 -10.60 -26.91
N ASP A 124 1.76 -11.01 -27.79
CA ASP A 124 2.02 -11.28 -29.21
C ASP A 124 2.17 -9.99 -30.03
N ASN A 125 1.66 -8.86 -29.51
CA ASN A 125 1.74 -7.57 -30.19
C ASN A 125 3.02 -6.85 -29.77
N SER A 126 3.73 -6.24 -30.74
CA SER A 126 5.00 -5.54 -30.50
C SER A 126 4.89 -4.35 -29.53
N ASN A 127 3.67 -3.91 -29.22
CA ASN A 127 3.36 -2.88 -28.24
C ASN A 127 2.35 -3.43 -27.23
N VAL A 128 2.82 -3.79 -26.04
CA VAL A 128 1.97 -4.29 -24.96
C VAL A 128 1.24 -3.10 -24.32
N ASP A 129 -0.09 -3.05 -24.47
CA ASP A 129 -0.94 -2.02 -23.87
C ASP A 129 -1.07 -2.21 -22.34
N ALA A 130 -0.01 -1.84 -21.62
CA ALA A 130 0.07 -1.96 -20.16
C ALA A 130 -0.75 -0.89 -19.41
N SER A 131 -1.39 0.05 -20.12
CA SER A 131 -2.10 1.20 -19.53
C SER A 131 -3.12 0.82 -18.46
N ARG A 132 -3.92 -0.24 -18.71
CA ARG A 132 -4.89 -0.75 -17.72
C ARG A 132 -4.22 -1.32 -16.48
N THR A 133 -3.15 -2.09 -16.67
CA THR A 133 -2.38 -2.70 -15.59
C THR A 133 -1.71 -1.64 -14.72
N LEU A 134 -1.10 -0.62 -15.33
CA LEU A 134 -0.49 0.51 -14.64
C LEU A 134 -1.53 1.29 -13.82
N SER A 135 -2.71 1.57 -14.42
CA SER A 135 -3.80 2.24 -13.70
C SER A 135 -4.31 1.43 -12.51
N CYS A 136 -4.39 0.10 -12.62
CA CYS A 136 -4.78 -0.76 -11.50
C CYS A 136 -3.71 -0.77 -10.40
N LEU A 137 -2.43 -0.77 -10.78
CA LEU A 137 -1.30 -0.73 -9.86
C LEU A 137 -1.30 0.58 -9.05
N GLU A 138 -1.47 1.73 -9.72
CA GLU A 138 -1.55 3.03 -9.06
C GLU A 138 -2.74 3.10 -8.08
N LYS A 139 -3.92 2.60 -8.48
CA LYS A 139 -5.08 2.52 -7.60
C LYS A 139 -4.81 1.68 -6.36
N LEU A 140 -4.09 0.57 -6.51
CA LEU A 140 -3.72 -0.30 -5.41
C LEU A 140 -2.76 0.40 -4.44
N GLU A 141 -1.73 1.08 -4.95
CA GLU A 141 -0.81 1.87 -4.12
C GLU A 141 -1.52 2.98 -3.35
N VAL A 142 -2.41 3.72 -4.03
CA VAL A 142 -3.24 4.76 -3.40
C VAL A 142 -4.17 4.16 -2.34
N ALA A 143 -4.78 3.01 -2.62
CA ALA A 143 -5.66 2.34 -1.66
C ALA A 143 -4.90 1.92 -0.40
N VAL A 144 -3.74 1.27 -0.54
CA VAL A 144 -2.86 0.88 0.57
C VAL A 144 -2.42 2.11 1.37
N GLY A 145 -1.99 3.17 0.69
CA GLY A 145 -1.61 4.43 1.34
C GLY A 145 -2.77 5.13 2.06
N ASN A 146 -3.98 5.10 1.50
CA ASN A 146 -5.17 5.66 2.12
C ASN A 146 -5.61 4.85 3.33
N THR A 147 -5.55 3.52 3.27
CA THR A 147 -5.83 2.65 4.42
C THR A 147 -4.88 2.94 5.58
N LEU A 148 -3.59 3.16 5.29
CA LEU A 148 -2.63 3.57 6.32
C LEU A 148 -2.98 4.91 6.94
N LYS A 149 -3.31 5.91 6.11
CA LYS A 149 -3.75 7.24 6.59
C LYS A 149 -5.06 7.21 7.39
N GLN A 150 -5.97 6.28 7.10
CA GLN A 150 -7.23 6.12 7.83
C GLN A 150 -7.05 5.32 9.13
N SER A 151 -5.97 4.54 9.24
CA SER A 151 -5.65 3.75 10.43
C SER A 151 -4.78 4.52 11.44
N LEU A 152 -4.17 5.64 11.01
CA LEU A 152 -3.42 6.60 11.82
C LEU A 152 -4.34 7.76 12.25
#